data_AF-A0A2V7V5K2-F1
#
_entry.id   AF-A0A2V7V5K2-F1
#
_cell.length_a   1.000
_cell.length_b   1.000
_cell.length_c   1.000
_cell.angle_alpha   90.00
_cell.angle_beta   90.00
_cell.angle_gamma   90.00
#
_symmetry.space_group_name_H-M   'P 1'
#
loop_
_entity.id
_entity.type
_entity.pdbx_description
1 polymer ?
#
loop_
_entity_poly.entity_id
_entity_poly.type
_entity_poly.pdbx_seq_one_letter_code
_entity_poly.pdbx_strand_id
1 'polypeptide(L)' 'MNSPRHFRRGASILPSLFTTGNLFLGFWAIVKTLDGRYAEAAPLVAGAIVLDLLDGR' A
#
# COMPACT_ATOMS: atom_id res chain seq x y z
N MET A 1 -24.90 33.97 -4.80
CA MET A 1 -25.04 32.49 -4.84
C MET A 1 -23.89 31.90 -4.06
N ASN A 2 -24.20 31.25 -2.95
CA ASN A 2 -23.30 30.84 -1.87
C ASN A 2 -22.47 29.58 -2.19
N SER A 3 -21.34 29.51 -1.46
CA SER A 3 -20.56 28.34 -1.04
C SER A 3 -19.37 27.92 -1.94
N PRO A 4 -18.12 28.23 -1.54
CA PRO A 4 -16.94 27.58 -2.11
C PRO A 4 -16.99 26.11 -1.69
N ARG A 5 -16.93 25.18 -2.65
CA ARG A 5 -16.81 23.74 -2.35
C ARG A 5 -15.40 23.48 -1.84
N HIS A 6 -15.19 23.78 -0.57
CA HIS A 6 -14.02 23.35 0.19
C HIS A 6 -14.15 21.84 0.44
N PHE A 7 -13.04 21.14 0.18
CA PHE A 7 -12.75 19.77 0.60
C PHE A 7 -13.41 18.61 -0.19
N ARG A 8 -12.63 18.03 -1.10
CA ARG A 8 -12.50 16.56 -1.28
C ARG A 8 -11.28 16.19 -2.14
N ARG A 9 -10.15 16.90 -2.01
CA ARG A 9 -8.87 16.48 -2.64
C ARG A 9 -8.21 15.29 -1.94
N GLY A 10 -8.62 14.95 -0.71
CA GLY A 10 -8.07 13.84 0.08
C GLY A 10 -8.60 12.44 -0.32
N ALA A 11 -9.77 12.35 -0.93
CA ALA A 11 -10.37 11.06 -1.29
C ALA A 11 -9.64 10.35 -2.43
N SER A 12 -8.93 11.10 -3.28
CA SER A 12 -8.13 10.55 -4.40
C SER A 12 -6.69 10.19 -4.02
N ILE A 13 -6.23 10.56 -2.82
CA ILE A 13 -4.89 10.19 -2.32
C ILE A 13 -4.94 8.82 -1.64
N LEU A 14 -6.12 8.42 -1.14
CA LEU A 14 -6.29 7.15 -0.44
C LEU A 14 -5.93 5.94 -1.33
N PRO A 15 -6.35 5.86 -2.61
CA PRO A 15 -5.96 4.75 -3.49
C PRO A 15 -4.46 4.78 -3.83
N SER A 16 -3.90 5.95 -4.15
CA SER A 16 -2.48 6.03 -4.52
C SER A 16 -1.54 5.71 -3.36
N LEU A 17 -1.94 5.99 -2.10
CA LEU A 17 -1.18 5.60 -0.92
C LEU A 17 -1.24 4.10 -0.64
N PHE A 18 -2.39 3.46 -0.86
CA PHE A 18 -2.49 2.00 -0.70
C PHE A 18 -1.62 1.27 -1.73
N THR A 19 -1.69 1.65 -3.01
CA THR A 19 -0.84 1.09 -4.07
C THR A 19 0.65 1.29 -3.74
N THR A 20 1.01 2.48 -3.24
CA THR A 20 2.39 2.77 -2.81
C THR A 20 2.81 1.89 -1.62
N GLY A 21 1.91 1.67 -0.66
CA GLY A 21 2.12 0.75 0.46
C GLY A 21 2.31 -0.69 0.01
N ASN A 22 1.55 -1.14 -1.00
CA ASN A 22 1.68 -2.48 -1.57
C ASN A 22 3.06 -2.69 -2.20
N LEU A 23 3.51 -1.70 -3.00
CA LEU A 23 4.85 -1.72 -3.59
C LEU A 23 5.95 -1.73 -2.52
N PHE A 24 5.76 -0.97 -1.43
CA PHE A 24 6.71 -0.95 -0.31
C PHE A 24 6.84 -2.30 0.39
N LEU A 25 5.71 -2.98 0.65
CA LEU A 25 5.71 -4.31 1.26
C LEU A 25 6.42 -5.35 0.38
N GLY A 26 6.16 -5.32 -0.93
CA GLY A 26 6.85 -6.18 -1.90
C GLY A 26 8.35 -5.91 -1.96
N PHE A 27 8.76 -4.64 -2.00
CA PHE A 27 10.16 -4.24 -1.99
C PHE A 27 10.87 -4.70 -0.70
N TRP A 28 10.24 -4.48 0.47
CA TRP A 28 10.81 -4.87 1.75
C TRP A 28 10.93 -6.40 1.88
N ALA A 29 9.99 -7.16 1.32
CA ALA A 29 10.08 -8.61 1.25
C ALA A 29 11.30 -9.07 0.42
N ILE A 30 11.58 -8.42 -0.71
CA ILE A 30 12.78 -8.70 -1.52
C ILE A 30 14.05 -8.42 -0.70
N VAL A 31 14.14 -7.27 -0.03
CA VAL A 31 15.30 -6.93 0.82
C VAL A 31 15.52 -7.98 1.91
N LYS A 32 14.46 -8.42 2.60
CA LYS A 32 14.55 -9.46 3.64
C LYS A 32 14.94 -10.83 3.08
N THR A 33 14.48 -11.15 1.87
CA THR A 33 14.86 -12.38 1.16
C THR A 33 16.34 -12.36 0.78
N LEU A 34 16.87 -11.21 0.35
CA LEU A 34 18.30 -11.03 0.06
C LEU A 34 19.18 -11.16 1.31
N ASP A 35 18.66 -10.76 2.48
CA ASP A 35 19.30 -10.93 3.79
C ASP A 35 19.17 -12.38 4.34
N GLY A 36 18.59 -13.30 3.57
CA GLY A 36 18.34 -14.70 3.98
C GLY A 36 17.23 -14.87 5.03
N ARG A 37 16.49 -13.80 5.36
CA ARG A 37 15.46 -13.77 6.40
C ARG A 37 14.07 -14.09 5.83
N TYR A 38 13.92 -15.30 5.29
CA TYR A 38 12.69 -15.74 4.63
C TYR A 38 11.45 -15.74 5.56
N ALA A 39 11.64 -16.04 6.85
CA ALA A 39 10.56 -16.04 7.84
C ALA A 39 9.94 -14.64 8.03
N GLU A 40 10.73 -13.58 7.84
CA GLU A 40 10.24 -12.20 7.88
C GLU A 40 9.75 -11.72 6.51
N ALA A 41 10.29 -12.26 5.41
CA ALA A 41 9.84 -11.97 4.06
C ALA A 41 8.42 -12.50 3.79
N ALA A 42 8.10 -13.72 4.24
CA ALA A 42 6.81 -14.37 4.00
C ALA A 42 5.58 -13.54 4.44
N PRO A 43 5.50 -13.01 5.69
CA PRO A 43 4.35 -12.20 6.10
C PRO A 43 4.26 -10.85 5.35
N LEU A 44 5.36 -10.31 4.83
CA LEU A 44 5.34 -9.08 4.02
C LEU A 44 4.66 -9.30 2.67
N VAL A 45 4.93 -10.44 2.03
CA VAL A 45 4.24 -10.84 0.79
C VAL A 45 2.75 -11.11 1.06
N ALA A 46 2.43 -11.79 2.15
CA ALA A 46 1.03 -12.00 2.53
C ALA A 46 0.30 -10.68 2.80
N GLY A 47 0.96 -9.74 3.51
CA GLY A 47 0.43 -8.40 3.75
C GLY A 47 0.25 -7.59 2.46
N ALA A 48 1.18 -7.68 1.52
CA ALA A 48 1.10 -7.05 0.21
C ALA A 48 -0.17 -7.52 -0.55
N ILE A 49 -0.40 -8.83 -0.61
CA ILE A 49 -1.59 -9.41 -1.25
C ILE A 49 -2.90 -8.90 -0.60
N VAL A 50 -2.94 -8.85 0.73
CA VAL A 50 -4.13 -8.34 1.45
C VAL A 50 -4.34 -6.85 1.18
N LEU A 51 -3.26 -6.06 1.18
CA LEU A 51 -3.31 -4.62 0.96
C LEU A 51 -3.74 -4.29 -0.48
N ASP A 52 -3.24 -5.03 -1.47
CA ASP A 52 -3.61 -4.92 -2.88
C ASP A 52 -5.09 -5.28 -3.10
N LEU A 53 -5.57 -6.32 -2.41
CA LEU A 53 -6.97 -6.73 -2.50
C LEU A 53 -7.93 -5.68 -1.92
N LEU A 54 -7.50 -4.92 -0.91
CA LEU A 54 -8.27 -3.83 -0.31
C LEU A 54 -8.28 -2.57 -1.20
N ASP A 55 -7.23 -2.32 -1.97
CA ASP A 55 -7.12 -1.18 -2.89
C ASP A 55 -7.76 -1.45 -4.27
N GLY A 56 -8.00 -2.72 -4.57
CA GLY A 56 -8.40 -3.20 -5.89
C GLY A 56 -9.80 -2.82 -6.38
N ARG A 57 -10.68 -2.21 -5.55
CA ARG A 57 -11.98 -1.58 -5.95
C ARG A 57 -12.53 -0.59 -4.93
#